data_AF-A0A950TDJ4-F1
#
_entry.id   AF-A0A950TDJ4-F1
#
_cell.length_a   1.000
_cell.length_b   1.000
_cell.length_c   1.000
_cell.angle_alpha   90.00
_cell.angle_beta   90.00
_cell.angle_gamma   90.00
#
_symmetry.space_group_name_H-M   'P 1'
#
loop_
_entity.id
_entity.type
_entity.pdbx_description
1 polymer ?
#
loop_
_entity_poly.entity_id
_entity_poly.type
_entity_poly.pdbx_seq_one_letter_code
_entity_poly.pdbx_strand_id
1 'polypeptide(L)'
;FCTDRLNTVFHVGDERFVTPNGARMDEVIRAVRACPSGALSYALGSTEIRDGVDQARPPAIEVSKDGPYRVTGGIALKDGQGNDEARNTGVSREHYSLCRCGHSQNKPFCSGMHWYVNFHDPQVDAEHEPTLFEWVGGLPALLRMTHLFYDKYIPQEPLLLPLFVGMSPDHPERVAAWLGEVFGGPKNYSQQYGGYPRMLSQHIGKHITEAHRERWVSLLCQAADEAGVPTDPEFRSAFMSYIEWGSRLAVENSTPDAHPPLHMPMPRWDWGTAGPPGSRISALAPVQEEEKTAALPSANEQVRFSLHIKPLFRQMDRQSMKWAFDLWSYEDVTKHAPGILQRLQNGSMPCDGAWPHEKIEAFQRWIDTGMQE
;
A
#
# COMPACT_ATOMS: atom_id res chain seq x y z
N PHE A 1 -33.35 -12.94 -8.87
CA PHE A 1 -32.71 -14.26 -8.74
C PHE A 1 -33.65 -15.35 -9.23
N CYS A 2 -33.21 -16.62 -9.33
CA CYS A 2 -34.10 -17.72 -9.76
C CYS A 2 -35.31 -17.87 -8.82
N THR A 3 -35.08 -17.66 -7.52
CA THR A 3 -36.08 -17.61 -6.46
C THR A 3 -37.10 -16.50 -6.64
N ASP A 4 -36.68 -15.29 -7.07
CA ASP A 4 -37.63 -14.20 -7.35
C ASP A 4 -38.38 -14.41 -8.67
N ARG A 5 -37.74 -15.10 -9.62
CA ARG A 5 -38.28 -15.31 -10.97
C ARG A 5 -39.29 -16.45 -11.03
N LEU A 6 -39.11 -17.49 -10.22
CA LEU A 6 -39.92 -18.70 -10.26
C LEU A 6 -39.98 -19.37 -8.89
N ASN A 7 -40.56 -18.67 -7.91
CA ASN A 7 -40.69 -19.14 -6.53
C ASN A 7 -41.56 -20.40 -6.36
N THR A 8 -42.34 -20.79 -7.38
CA THR A 8 -43.07 -22.06 -7.40
C THR A 8 -42.15 -23.26 -7.64
N VAL A 9 -40.95 -23.01 -8.19
CA VAL A 9 -39.93 -24.01 -8.51
C VAL A 9 -38.73 -23.91 -7.58
N PHE A 10 -38.25 -22.70 -7.25
CA PHE A 10 -37.05 -22.47 -6.43
C PHE A 10 -37.40 -21.84 -5.08
N HIS A 11 -37.19 -22.58 -4.00
CA HIS A 11 -37.67 -22.23 -2.65
C HIS A 11 -36.53 -21.72 -1.76
N VAL A 12 -36.59 -20.46 -1.32
CA VAL A 12 -35.61 -19.90 -0.38
C VAL A 12 -35.87 -20.46 1.02
N GLY A 13 -34.84 -21.01 1.65
CA GLY A 13 -34.91 -21.47 3.05
C GLY A 13 -35.56 -22.83 3.26
N ASP A 14 -35.88 -23.56 2.18
CA ASP A 14 -36.36 -24.95 2.23
C ASP A 14 -35.21 -25.92 1.89
N GLU A 15 -35.11 -27.03 2.62
CA GLU A 15 -34.19 -28.14 2.29
C GLU A 15 -34.49 -28.72 0.90
N ARG A 16 -35.77 -28.75 0.51
CA ARG A 16 -36.18 -29.05 -0.87
C ARG A 16 -36.19 -27.76 -1.70
N PHE A 17 -34.97 -27.32 -2.03
CA PHE A 17 -34.76 -26.10 -2.82
C PHE A 17 -35.49 -26.11 -4.18
N VAL A 18 -35.70 -27.27 -4.81
CA VAL A 18 -36.27 -27.39 -6.17
C VAL A 18 -37.52 -28.26 -6.20
N THR A 19 -38.60 -27.73 -6.79
CA THR A 19 -39.81 -28.47 -7.21
C THR A 19 -39.90 -28.46 -8.74
N PRO A 20 -39.38 -29.49 -9.45
CA PRO A 20 -39.26 -29.47 -10.91
C PRO A 20 -40.59 -29.26 -11.68
N ASN A 21 -41.70 -29.76 -11.12
CA ASN A 21 -43.04 -29.63 -11.72
C ASN A 21 -43.79 -28.37 -11.24
N GLY A 22 -43.12 -27.42 -10.58
CA GLY A 22 -43.73 -26.22 -10.03
C GLY A 22 -44.12 -25.15 -11.07
N ALA A 23 -43.74 -25.32 -12.32
CA ALA A 23 -44.04 -24.40 -13.42
C ALA A 23 -44.02 -25.12 -14.77
N ARG A 24 -44.37 -24.42 -15.85
CA ARG A 24 -44.22 -24.98 -17.20
C ARG A 24 -42.75 -25.13 -17.57
N MET A 25 -42.45 -26.12 -18.41
CA MET A 25 -41.07 -26.42 -18.84
C MET A 25 -40.36 -25.20 -19.45
N ASP A 26 -41.05 -24.40 -20.25
CA ASP A 26 -40.49 -23.20 -20.87
C ASP A 26 -40.11 -22.11 -19.85
N GLU A 27 -40.89 -22.00 -18.77
CA GLU A 27 -40.61 -21.08 -17.67
C GLU A 27 -39.41 -21.56 -16.83
N VAL A 28 -39.33 -22.86 -16.55
CA VAL A 28 -38.18 -23.48 -15.86
C VAL A 28 -36.90 -23.27 -16.65
N ILE A 29 -36.91 -23.58 -17.95
CA ILE A 29 -35.73 -23.40 -18.82
C ILE A 29 -35.30 -21.93 -18.83
N ARG A 30 -36.22 -20.98 -18.99
CA ARG A 30 -35.90 -19.55 -18.97
C ARG A 30 -35.32 -19.10 -17.62
N ALA A 31 -35.82 -19.63 -16.51
CA ALA A 31 -35.29 -19.33 -15.18
C ALA A 31 -33.87 -19.91 -14.98
N VAL A 32 -33.62 -21.14 -15.46
CA VAL A 32 -32.30 -21.79 -15.41
C VAL A 32 -31.28 -21.04 -16.27
N ARG A 33 -31.60 -20.71 -17.52
CA ARG A 33 -30.70 -19.97 -18.44
C ARG A 33 -30.35 -18.58 -17.94
N ALA A 34 -31.22 -17.98 -17.13
CA ALA A 34 -30.97 -16.68 -16.54
C ALA A 34 -30.33 -16.74 -15.14
N CYS A 35 -29.90 -17.92 -14.69
CA CYS A 35 -29.14 -18.08 -13.46
C CYS A 35 -27.84 -17.28 -13.57
N PRO A 36 -27.58 -16.27 -12.72
CA PRO A 36 -26.37 -15.47 -12.89
C PRO A 36 -25.09 -16.20 -12.45
N SER A 37 -25.20 -17.17 -11.55
CA SER A 37 -24.05 -17.91 -11.03
C SER A 37 -23.66 -19.11 -11.90
N GLY A 38 -24.47 -19.51 -12.88
CA GLY A 38 -24.25 -20.74 -13.64
C GLY A 38 -24.44 -22.02 -12.83
N ALA A 39 -25.10 -21.93 -11.68
CA ALA A 39 -25.30 -23.07 -10.77
C ALA A 39 -26.48 -23.97 -11.17
N LEU A 40 -27.39 -23.49 -12.02
CA LEU A 40 -28.55 -24.23 -12.46
C LEU A 40 -28.29 -24.85 -13.85
N SER A 41 -28.67 -26.10 -14.03
CA SER A 41 -28.71 -26.80 -15.30
C SER A 41 -30.08 -27.46 -15.50
N TYR A 42 -30.37 -27.91 -16.72
CA TYR A 42 -31.57 -28.68 -17.03
C TYR A 42 -31.23 -29.81 -18.00
N ALA A 43 -32.04 -30.87 -18.01
CA ALA A 43 -31.87 -31.98 -18.93
C ALA A 43 -33.07 -32.07 -19.90
N LEU A 44 -32.77 -32.35 -21.17
CA LEU A 44 -33.77 -32.76 -22.17
C LEU A 44 -33.47 -34.22 -22.55
N GLY A 45 -34.34 -35.13 -22.10
CA GLY A 45 -34.07 -36.56 -22.17
C GLY A 45 -32.87 -36.93 -21.30
N SER A 46 -31.88 -37.61 -21.87
CA SER A 46 -30.61 -37.97 -21.19
C SER A 46 -29.51 -36.90 -21.33
N THR A 47 -29.77 -35.81 -22.06
CA THR A 47 -28.75 -34.78 -22.34
C THR A 47 -28.89 -33.63 -21.34
N GLU A 48 -27.87 -33.43 -20.52
CA GLU A 48 -27.77 -32.28 -19.63
C GLU A 48 -27.25 -31.06 -20.40
N ILE A 49 -27.90 -29.90 -20.18
CA ILE A 49 -27.55 -28.62 -20.79
C ILE A 49 -27.13 -27.66 -19.67
N ARG A 50 -25.86 -27.23 -19.73
CA ARG A 50 -25.22 -26.38 -18.70
C ARG A 50 -24.87 -24.97 -19.18
N ASP A 51 -24.37 -24.87 -20.41
CA ASP A 51 -23.98 -23.60 -21.04
C ASP A 51 -25.08 -23.01 -21.92
N GLY A 52 -26.32 -23.45 -21.69
CA GLY A 52 -27.48 -22.98 -22.44
C GLY A 52 -27.77 -21.52 -22.10
N VAL A 53 -27.66 -20.63 -23.09
CA VAL A 53 -28.08 -19.23 -23.02
C VAL A 53 -29.13 -18.94 -24.08
N ASP A 54 -30.02 -17.98 -23.80
CA ASP A 54 -31.04 -17.56 -24.78
C ASP A 54 -30.43 -16.80 -25.97
N GLN A 55 -29.34 -16.07 -25.74
CA GLN A 55 -28.56 -15.37 -26.76
C GLN A 55 -27.07 -15.50 -26.42
N ALA A 56 -26.23 -15.60 -27.45
CA ALA A 56 -24.78 -15.53 -27.26
C ALA A 56 -24.41 -14.19 -26.61
N ARG A 57 -23.70 -14.25 -25.48
CA ARG A 57 -23.23 -13.07 -24.76
C ARG A 57 -21.77 -12.79 -25.11
N PRO A 58 -21.39 -11.53 -25.37
CA PRO A 58 -19.98 -11.19 -25.52
C PRO A 58 -19.25 -11.45 -24.18
N PRO A 59 -17.94 -11.75 -24.22
CA PRO A 59 -17.11 -11.81 -23.02
C PRO A 59 -17.21 -10.49 -22.23
N ALA A 60 -17.67 -10.56 -20.98
CA ALA A 60 -17.84 -9.39 -20.13
C ALA A 60 -17.72 -9.73 -18.64
N ILE A 61 -17.26 -8.75 -17.87
CA ILE A 61 -17.28 -8.75 -16.40
C ILE A 61 -18.10 -7.54 -15.95
N GLU A 62 -19.20 -7.78 -15.23
CA GLU A 62 -20.08 -6.75 -14.70
C GLU A 62 -20.04 -6.73 -13.17
N VAL A 63 -20.09 -5.54 -12.58
CA VAL A 63 -20.19 -5.39 -11.12
C VAL A 63 -21.66 -5.38 -10.73
N SER A 64 -22.10 -6.36 -9.92
CA SER A 64 -23.43 -6.29 -9.30
C SER A 64 -23.39 -5.34 -8.13
N LYS A 65 -24.34 -4.39 -8.07
CA LYS A 65 -24.54 -3.50 -6.91
C LYS A 65 -24.57 -4.32 -5.61
N ASP A 66 -23.74 -3.93 -4.65
CA ASP A 66 -23.61 -4.58 -3.32
C ASP A 66 -23.38 -6.10 -3.39
N GLY A 67 -22.81 -6.58 -4.50
CA GLY A 67 -22.79 -8.00 -4.86
C GLY A 67 -21.56 -8.46 -5.64
N PRO A 68 -21.62 -9.69 -6.19
CA PRO A 68 -20.48 -10.31 -6.87
C PRO A 68 -20.16 -9.67 -8.23
N TYR A 69 -18.98 -9.99 -8.76
CA TYR A 69 -18.72 -9.82 -10.20
C TYR A 69 -19.45 -10.91 -10.97
N ARG A 70 -20.11 -10.53 -12.06
CA ARG A 70 -20.76 -11.44 -13.00
C ARG A 70 -19.90 -11.57 -14.24
N VAL A 71 -19.47 -12.79 -14.52
CA VAL A 71 -18.67 -13.12 -15.69
C VAL A 71 -19.56 -13.84 -16.70
N THR A 72 -19.52 -13.44 -17.96
CA THR A 72 -20.30 -14.02 -19.06
C THR A 72 -19.46 -14.18 -20.33
N GLY A 73 -19.97 -14.93 -21.32
CA GLY A 73 -19.31 -15.10 -22.61
C GLY A 73 -18.14 -16.09 -22.60
N GLY A 74 -18.09 -17.02 -21.66
CA GLY A 74 -17.13 -18.13 -21.67
C GLY A 74 -15.69 -17.75 -21.33
N ILE A 75 -15.50 -16.68 -20.55
CA ILE A 75 -14.17 -16.26 -20.08
C ILE A 75 -13.57 -17.38 -19.22
N ALA A 76 -12.36 -17.82 -19.56
CA ALA A 76 -11.63 -18.80 -18.75
C ALA A 76 -11.17 -18.15 -17.44
N LEU A 77 -11.39 -18.86 -16.32
CA LEU A 77 -10.85 -18.47 -15.02
C LEU A 77 -9.62 -19.33 -14.75
N LYS A 78 -8.47 -18.67 -14.54
CA LYS A 78 -7.19 -19.32 -14.30
C LYS A 78 -6.65 -18.98 -12.91
N ASP A 79 -5.97 -19.94 -12.29
CA ASP A 79 -5.24 -19.72 -11.04
C ASP A 79 -3.93 -18.91 -11.27
N GLY A 80 -3.20 -18.63 -10.19
CA GLY A 80 -1.92 -17.89 -10.25
C GLY A 80 -0.80 -18.63 -11.00
N GLN A 81 -0.98 -19.92 -11.31
CA GLN A 81 -0.05 -20.74 -12.07
C GLN A 81 -0.50 -20.94 -13.54
N GLY A 82 -1.65 -20.39 -13.92
CA GLY A 82 -2.22 -20.48 -15.27
C GLY A 82 -3.08 -21.73 -15.52
N ASN A 83 -3.38 -22.55 -14.51
CA ASN A 83 -4.27 -23.70 -14.64
C ASN A 83 -5.75 -23.27 -14.57
N ASP A 84 -6.67 -24.09 -15.10
CA ASP A 84 -8.11 -23.84 -14.91
C ASP A 84 -8.47 -23.84 -13.42
N GLU A 85 -9.12 -22.77 -12.96
CA GLU A 85 -9.60 -22.67 -11.59
C GLU A 85 -10.60 -23.80 -11.28
N ALA A 86 -10.43 -24.46 -10.14
CA ALA A 86 -11.26 -25.59 -9.74
C ALA A 86 -12.73 -25.16 -9.56
N ARG A 87 -13.65 -25.97 -10.09
CA ARG A 87 -15.10 -25.68 -10.08
C ARG A 87 -15.89 -26.87 -9.57
N ASN A 88 -17.01 -26.59 -8.90
CA ASN A 88 -17.95 -27.64 -8.52
C ASN A 88 -18.48 -28.36 -9.77
N THR A 89 -18.64 -29.67 -9.67
CA THR A 89 -19.26 -30.47 -10.74
C THR A 89 -20.67 -29.94 -11.00
N GLY A 90 -21.02 -29.71 -12.27
CA GLY A 90 -22.37 -29.23 -12.63
C GLY A 90 -22.43 -27.80 -13.14
N VAL A 91 -21.43 -26.97 -12.86
CA VAL A 91 -21.53 -25.52 -13.12
C VAL A 91 -21.23 -25.16 -14.58
N SER A 92 -21.85 -24.06 -15.03
CA SER A 92 -21.58 -23.48 -16.35
C SER A 92 -20.13 -22.99 -16.48
N ARG A 93 -19.59 -23.11 -17.70
CA ARG A 93 -18.36 -22.42 -18.15
C ARG A 93 -18.66 -21.13 -18.89
N GLU A 94 -19.88 -20.95 -19.41
CA GLU A 94 -20.26 -19.73 -20.13
C GLU A 94 -20.47 -18.53 -19.20
N HIS A 95 -20.97 -18.74 -17.97
CA HIS A 95 -21.12 -17.68 -16.97
C HIS A 95 -20.92 -18.18 -15.53
N TYR A 96 -20.43 -17.29 -14.67
CA TYR A 96 -20.21 -17.56 -13.25
C TYR A 96 -20.10 -16.26 -12.45
N SER A 97 -20.25 -16.35 -11.12
CA SER A 97 -20.14 -15.20 -10.22
C SER A 97 -18.91 -15.30 -9.31
N LEU A 98 -18.10 -14.24 -9.23
CA LEU A 98 -16.93 -14.15 -8.36
C LEU A 98 -17.21 -13.33 -7.10
N CYS A 99 -16.67 -13.77 -5.97
CA CYS A 99 -16.82 -13.09 -4.69
C CYS A 99 -16.11 -11.74 -4.69
N ARG A 100 -16.82 -10.70 -4.22
CA ARG A 100 -16.25 -9.37 -3.99
C ARG A 100 -16.19 -9.00 -2.50
N CYS A 101 -17.05 -9.59 -1.67
CA CYS A 101 -17.15 -9.25 -0.25
C CYS A 101 -16.05 -9.85 0.64
N GLY A 102 -15.18 -10.72 0.13
CA GLY A 102 -14.15 -11.40 0.93
C GLY A 102 -14.66 -12.52 1.87
N HIS A 103 -15.97 -12.65 2.08
CA HIS A 103 -16.57 -13.58 3.03
C HIS A 103 -17.18 -14.84 2.39
N SER A 104 -16.99 -15.10 1.09
CA SER A 104 -17.54 -16.33 0.51
C SER A 104 -16.95 -17.60 1.12
N GLN A 105 -17.81 -18.61 1.25
CA GLN A 105 -17.49 -19.98 1.63
C GLN A 105 -17.10 -20.88 0.44
N ASN A 106 -17.14 -20.34 -0.79
CA ASN A 106 -16.85 -21.06 -2.03
C ASN A 106 -15.87 -20.26 -2.91
N LYS A 107 -14.86 -19.63 -2.28
CA LYS A 107 -13.89 -18.78 -3.00
C LYS A 107 -13.19 -19.57 -4.13
N PRO A 108 -12.91 -18.93 -5.27
CA PRO A 108 -13.12 -17.50 -5.58
C PRO A 108 -14.56 -17.15 -5.99
N PHE A 109 -15.45 -18.14 -6.08
CA PHE A 109 -16.84 -17.93 -6.49
C PHE A 109 -17.70 -17.30 -5.39
N CYS A 110 -18.82 -16.70 -5.79
CA CYS A 110 -19.78 -16.14 -4.85
C CYS A 110 -20.65 -17.25 -4.24
N SER A 111 -20.76 -17.26 -2.91
CA SER A 111 -21.66 -18.15 -2.15
C SER A 111 -22.89 -17.42 -1.59
N GLY A 112 -23.13 -16.17 -1.98
CA GLY A 112 -24.23 -15.35 -1.44
C GLY A 112 -23.94 -14.69 -0.08
N MET A 113 -22.78 -14.94 0.55
CA MET A 113 -22.41 -14.39 1.87
C MET A 113 -22.43 -12.86 1.95
N HIS A 114 -22.35 -12.16 0.81
CA HIS A 114 -22.42 -10.69 0.75
C HIS A 114 -23.72 -10.11 1.37
N TRP A 115 -24.84 -10.84 1.29
CA TRP A 115 -26.09 -10.45 1.96
C TRP A 115 -25.98 -10.49 3.49
N TYR A 116 -25.36 -11.57 4.01
CA TYR A 116 -25.28 -11.81 5.45
C TYR A 116 -24.25 -10.94 6.16
N VAL A 117 -23.21 -10.49 5.44
CA VAL A 117 -22.21 -9.57 5.98
C VAL A 117 -22.53 -8.11 5.67
N ASN A 118 -23.72 -7.83 5.13
CA ASN A 118 -24.17 -6.50 4.70
C ASN A 118 -23.11 -5.76 3.88
N PHE A 119 -22.55 -6.46 2.90
CA PHE A 119 -21.54 -5.89 2.02
C PHE A 119 -22.17 -4.81 1.15
N HIS A 120 -21.57 -3.63 1.14
CA HIS A 120 -21.92 -2.55 0.23
C HIS A 120 -20.78 -2.28 -0.73
N ASP A 121 -21.14 -1.76 -1.90
CA ASP A 121 -20.16 -1.13 -2.79
C ASP A 121 -19.28 -0.16 -2.01
N PRO A 122 -17.95 -0.17 -2.24
CA PRO A 122 -17.11 0.92 -1.77
C PRO A 122 -17.72 2.24 -2.25
N GLN A 123 -18.05 3.12 -1.31
CA GLN A 123 -18.49 4.46 -1.65
C GLN A 123 -17.29 5.16 -2.28
N VAL A 124 -17.35 5.40 -3.60
CA VAL A 124 -16.40 6.29 -4.25
C VAL A 124 -16.86 7.68 -3.86
N ASP A 125 -16.20 8.26 -2.86
CA ASP A 125 -16.37 9.67 -2.57
C ASP A 125 -15.94 10.46 -3.81
N ALA A 126 -16.88 11.23 -4.38
CA ALA A 126 -16.65 11.98 -5.60
C ALA A 126 -15.59 13.07 -5.42
N GLU A 127 -15.28 13.45 -4.17
CA GLU A 127 -14.23 14.39 -3.81
C GLU A 127 -12.92 13.70 -3.40
N HIS A 128 -12.90 12.36 -3.31
CA HIS A 128 -11.68 11.62 -2.94
C HIS A 128 -10.70 11.60 -4.11
N GLU A 129 -9.61 12.36 -3.96
CA GLU A 129 -8.45 12.23 -4.82
C GLU A 129 -7.75 10.90 -4.51
N PRO A 130 -7.66 9.96 -5.48
CA PRO A 130 -7.06 8.67 -5.24
C PRO A 130 -5.59 8.82 -4.89
N THR A 131 -5.08 7.99 -3.99
CA THR A 131 -3.64 7.86 -3.78
C THR A 131 -2.97 7.22 -5.00
N LEU A 132 -1.65 7.38 -5.13
CA LEU A 132 -0.89 6.66 -6.15
C LEU A 132 -1.04 5.13 -6.00
N PHE A 133 -1.19 4.62 -4.77
CA PHE A 133 -1.42 3.20 -4.50
C PHE A 133 -2.79 2.73 -5.00
N GLU A 134 -3.83 3.53 -4.83
CA GLU A 134 -5.16 3.22 -5.37
C GLU A 134 -5.14 3.27 -6.90
N TRP A 135 -4.53 4.31 -7.47
CA TRP A 135 -4.48 4.51 -8.92
C TRP A 135 -3.66 3.44 -9.65
N VAL A 136 -2.53 3.00 -9.08
CA VAL A 136 -1.70 1.95 -9.69
C VAL A 136 -2.41 0.59 -9.77
N GLY A 137 -3.53 0.42 -9.04
CA GLY A 137 -4.23 -0.86 -8.91
C GLY A 137 -3.82 -1.66 -7.68
N GLY A 138 -3.28 -0.99 -6.66
CA GLY A 138 -2.91 -1.55 -5.37
C GLY A 138 -1.75 -2.55 -5.41
N LEU A 139 -1.64 -3.31 -4.32
CA LEU A 139 -0.56 -4.28 -4.13
C LEU A 139 -0.48 -5.34 -5.26
N PRO A 140 -1.58 -5.86 -5.82
CA PRO A 140 -1.49 -6.83 -6.92
C PRO A 140 -0.77 -6.28 -8.16
N ALA A 141 -0.95 -4.99 -8.50
CA ALA A 141 -0.25 -4.38 -9.63
C ALA A 141 1.25 -4.21 -9.35
N LEU A 142 1.58 -3.75 -8.13
CA LEU A 142 2.97 -3.62 -7.70
C LEU A 142 3.69 -4.97 -7.63
N LEU A 143 3.03 -6.03 -7.15
CA LEU A 143 3.57 -7.40 -7.15
C LEU A 143 3.85 -7.90 -8.56
N ARG A 144 2.92 -7.75 -9.50
CA ARG A 144 3.18 -8.13 -10.91
C ARG A 144 4.41 -7.42 -11.46
N MET A 145 4.52 -6.11 -11.21
CA MET A 145 5.65 -5.31 -11.64
C MET A 145 6.96 -5.78 -10.99
N THR A 146 7.01 -6.00 -9.68
CA THR A 146 8.24 -6.41 -9.00
C THR A 146 8.64 -7.84 -9.37
N HIS A 147 7.69 -8.76 -9.56
CA HIS A 147 7.99 -10.10 -10.08
C HIS A 147 8.54 -10.04 -11.50
N LEU A 148 7.94 -9.28 -12.41
CA LEU A 148 8.52 -9.07 -13.75
C LEU A 148 9.94 -8.52 -13.66
N PHE A 149 10.15 -7.52 -12.80
CA PHE A 149 11.48 -6.93 -12.62
C PHE A 149 12.51 -7.95 -12.12
N TYR A 150 12.26 -8.62 -10.99
CA TYR A 150 13.24 -9.48 -10.34
C TYR A 150 13.33 -10.89 -10.92
N ASP A 151 12.24 -11.45 -11.44
CA ASP A 151 12.21 -12.84 -11.93
C ASP A 151 12.51 -12.92 -13.43
N LYS A 152 12.13 -11.89 -14.21
CA LYS A 152 12.38 -11.84 -15.66
C LYS A 152 13.57 -10.97 -16.01
N TYR A 153 13.59 -9.70 -15.60
CA TYR A 153 14.60 -8.75 -16.08
C TYR A 153 15.96 -8.93 -15.38
N ILE A 154 16.04 -8.90 -14.05
CA ILE A 154 17.31 -8.97 -13.31
C ILE A 154 18.21 -10.19 -13.67
N PRO A 155 17.70 -11.42 -13.86
CA PRO A 155 18.53 -12.58 -14.20
C PRO A 155 19.23 -12.46 -15.55
N GLN A 156 18.72 -11.61 -16.45
CA GLN A 156 19.25 -11.38 -17.79
C GLN A 156 20.24 -10.21 -17.85
N GLU A 157 20.56 -9.58 -16.71
CA GLU A 157 21.21 -8.27 -16.66
C GLU A 157 22.58 -8.34 -15.96
N PRO A 158 23.69 -8.55 -16.71
CA PRO A 158 25.01 -8.79 -16.11
C PRO A 158 25.50 -7.67 -15.20
N LEU A 159 25.09 -6.42 -15.48
CA LEU A 159 25.46 -5.25 -14.71
C LEU A 159 24.76 -5.20 -13.34
N LEU A 160 23.51 -5.65 -13.25
CA LEU A 160 22.71 -5.56 -12.03
C LEU A 160 22.70 -6.84 -11.21
N LEU A 161 22.76 -7.99 -11.89
CA LEU A 161 22.66 -9.30 -11.27
C LEU A 161 23.58 -9.45 -10.03
N PRO A 162 24.86 -9.02 -10.04
CA PRO A 162 25.73 -9.14 -8.87
C PRO A 162 25.22 -8.43 -7.59
N LEU A 163 24.45 -7.34 -7.72
CA LEU A 163 23.87 -6.63 -6.58
C LEU A 163 22.78 -7.44 -5.85
N PHE A 164 22.18 -8.38 -6.58
CA PHE A 164 20.98 -9.10 -6.23
C PHE A 164 21.21 -10.59 -5.95
N VAL A 165 22.42 -11.11 -6.20
CA VAL A 165 22.81 -12.48 -5.84
C VAL A 165 22.62 -12.73 -4.34
N GLY A 166 21.97 -13.84 -3.99
CA GLY A 166 21.77 -14.27 -2.61
C GLY A 166 20.68 -13.51 -1.84
N MET A 167 19.87 -12.70 -2.53
CA MET A 167 18.67 -12.11 -1.91
C MET A 167 17.64 -13.17 -1.56
N SER A 168 16.81 -12.85 -0.57
CA SER A 168 15.69 -13.67 -0.16
C SER A 168 14.69 -13.86 -1.32
N PRO A 169 14.08 -15.04 -1.48
CA PRO A 169 13.07 -15.28 -2.51
C PRO A 169 11.86 -14.34 -2.43
N ASP A 170 11.53 -13.82 -1.24
CA ASP A 170 10.43 -12.89 -1.00
C ASP A 170 10.81 -11.40 -1.25
N HIS A 171 11.92 -11.14 -1.94
CA HIS A 171 12.35 -9.77 -2.23
C HIS A 171 11.35 -8.97 -3.10
N PRO A 172 10.73 -9.54 -4.16
CA PRO A 172 9.71 -8.84 -4.94
C PRO A 172 8.52 -8.35 -4.08
N GLU A 173 8.09 -9.15 -3.11
CA GLU A 173 7.01 -8.85 -2.18
C GLU A 173 7.38 -7.72 -1.24
N ARG A 174 8.62 -7.73 -0.72
CA ARG A 174 9.15 -6.66 0.14
C ARG A 174 9.18 -5.33 -0.59
N VAL A 175 9.63 -5.31 -1.85
CA VAL A 175 9.70 -4.08 -2.65
C VAL A 175 8.30 -3.60 -3.01
N ALA A 176 7.37 -4.49 -3.36
CA ALA A 176 5.98 -4.14 -3.61
C ALA A 176 5.31 -3.55 -2.36
N ALA A 177 5.57 -4.13 -1.18
CA ALA A 177 5.09 -3.59 0.09
C ALA A 177 5.69 -2.21 0.40
N TRP A 178 6.98 -2.01 0.14
CA TRP A 178 7.64 -0.71 0.31
C TRP A 178 6.99 0.36 -0.57
N LEU A 179 6.90 0.10 -1.88
CA LEU A 179 6.26 1.01 -2.83
C LEU A 179 4.80 1.27 -2.46
N GLY A 180 4.07 0.23 -2.02
CA GLY A 180 2.68 0.36 -1.63
C GLY A 180 2.48 1.31 -0.46
N GLU A 181 3.31 1.21 0.59
CA GLU A 181 3.24 2.10 1.73
C GLU A 181 3.65 3.54 1.37
N VAL A 182 4.69 3.70 0.53
CA VAL A 182 5.14 5.01 0.06
C VAL A 182 4.07 5.73 -0.73
N PHE A 183 3.35 5.01 -1.60
CA PHE A 183 2.29 5.53 -2.47
C PHE A 183 0.95 5.75 -1.77
N GLY A 184 0.93 5.71 -0.43
CA GLY A 184 -0.26 6.00 0.37
C GLY A 184 -1.11 4.79 0.73
N GLY A 185 -0.64 3.57 0.43
CA GLY A 185 -1.29 2.32 0.79
C GLY A 185 -1.10 1.90 2.25
N PRO A 186 -1.54 0.67 2.60
CA PRO A 186 -1.43 0.11 3.95
C PRO A 186 0.03 0.02 4.43
N LYS A 187 0.23 0.07 5.76
CA LYS A 187 1.56 0.03 6.43
C LYS A 187 2.21 -1.36 6.46
N ASN A 188 2.05 -2.14 5.39
CA ASN A 188 2.47 -3.53 5.33
C ASN A 188 3.99 -3.65 5.49
N TYR A 189 4.76 -2.76 4.86
CA TYR A 189 6.22 -2.84 4.91
C TYR A 189 6.76 -2.51 6.29
N SER A 190 6.31 -1.40 6.89
CA SER A 190 6.73 -0.99 8.22
C SER A 190 6.38 -2.03 9.27
N GLN A 191 5.17 -2.59 9.20
CA GLN A 191 4.70 -3.58 10.17
C GLN A 191 5.44 -4.92 10.06
N GLN A 192 5.77 -5.37 8.85
CA GLN A 192 6.36 -6.69 8.64
C GLN A 192 7.89 -6.67 8.60
N TYR A 193 8.49 -5.59 8.10
CA TYR A 193 9.91 -5.54 7.79
C TYR A 193 10.67 -4.45 8.55
N GLY A 194 10.01 -3.55 9.29
CA GLY A 194 10.66 -2.56 10.15
C GLY A 194 10.96 -1.21 9.50
N GLY A 195 10.33 -0.90 8.36
CA GLY A 195 10.28 0.45 7.81
C GLY A 195 11.61 0.98 7.27
N TYR A 196 11.77 2.30 7.26
CA TYR A 196 12.93 2.98 6.68
C TYR A 196 14.30 2.43 7.16
N PRO A 197 14.55 2.19 8.47
CA PRO A 197 15.84 1.65 8.92
C PRO A 197 16.19 0.31 8.26
N ARG A 198 15.18 -0.56 8.07
CA ARG A 198 15.38 -1.82 7.35
C ARG A 198 15.74 -1.56 5.91
N MET A 199 15.00 -0.71 5.19
CA MET A 199 15.30 -0.39 3.79
C MET A 199 16.72 0.14 3.64
N LEU A 200 17.11 1.09 4.50
CA LEU A 200 18.45 1.69 4.49
C LEU A 200 19.55 0.63 4.68
N SER A 201 19.38 -0.29 5.63
CA SER A 201 20.34 -1.38 5.87
C SER A 201 20.58 -2.28 4.65
N GLN A 202 19.65 -2.34 3.69
CA GLN A 202 19.81 -3.14 2.48
C GLN A 202 20.63 -2.44 1.38
N HIS A 203 20.86 -1.13 1.52
CA HIS A 203 21.55 -0.29 0.54
C HIS A 203 22.95 0.14 0.97
N ILE A 204 23.21 0.26 2.28
CA ILE A 204 24.53 0.61 2.81
C ILE A 204 25.60 -0.37 2.31
N GLY A 205 26.74 0.17 1.85
CA GLY A 205 27.90 -0.62 1.43
C GLY A 205 27.71 -1.43 0.15
N LYS A 206 26.66 -1.15 -0.63
CA LYS A 206 26.40 -1.84 -1.91
C LYS A 206 27.19 -1.27 -3.09
N HIS A 207 27.85 -0.11 -2.93
CA HIS A 207 28.62 0.55 -3.99
C HIS A 207 27.82 0.69 -5.30
N ILE A 208 26.57 1.14 -5.19
CA ILE A 208 25.69 1.35 -6.34
C ILE A 208 26.26 2.55 -7.13
N THR A 209 26.42 2.37 -8.43
CA THR A 209 26.98 3.38 -9.34
C THR A 209 25.86 4.05 -10.14
N GLU A 210 26.13 5.17 -10.78
CA GLU A 210 25.17 5.77 -11.73
C GLU A 210 24.80 4.82 -12.87
N ALA A 211 25.75 4.02 -13.37
CA ALA A 211 25.44 3.00 -14.38
C ALA A 211 24.49 1.92 -13.86
N HIS A 212 24.66 1.47 -12.60
CA HIS A 212 23.69 0.58 -11.95
C HIS A 212 22.31 1.26 -11.86
N ARG A 213 22.28 2.52 -11.39
CA ARG A 213 21.04 3.29 -11.19
C ARG A 213 20.25 3.46 -12.49
N GLU A 214 20.89 3.95 -13.54
CA GLU A 214 20.27 4.18 -14.85
C GLU A 214 19.69 2.88 -15.42
N ARG A 215 20.45 1.79 -15.34
CA ARG A 215 19.98 0.49 -15.83
C ARG A 215 18.81 -0.03 -15.01
N TRP A 216 18.88 0.11 -13.69
CA TRP A 216 17.82 -0.30 -12.77
C TRP A 216 16.51 0.45 -13.06
N VAL A 217 16.57 1.79 -13.18
CA VAL A 217 15.41 2.62 -13.50
C VAL A 217 14.81 2.21 -14.84
N SER A 218 15.63 2.07 -15.89
CA SER A 218 15.15 1.69 -17.22
C SER A 218 14.40 0.36 -17.23
N LEU A 219 14.92 -0.65 -16.54
CA LEU A 219 14.29 -1.98 -16.48
C LEU A 219 13.03 -1.98 -15.61
N LEU A 220 12.99 -1.19 -14.54
CA LEU A 220 11.79 -1.05 -13.73
C LEU A 220 10.65 -0.42 -14.54
N CYS A 221 10.95 0.57 -15.39
CA CYS A 221 9.96 1.13 -16.33
C CYS A 221 9.43 0.06 -17.30
N GLN A 222 10.31 -0.75 -17.88
CA GLN A 222 9.90 -1.85 -18.78
C GLN A 222 9.01 -2.87 -18.05
N ALA A 223 9.36 -3.22 -16.82
CA ALA A 223 8.54 -4.09 -15.98
C ALA A 223 7.18 -3.47 -15.64
N ALA A 224 7.12 -2.15 -15.40
CA ALA A 224 5.88 -1.44 -15.13
C ALA A 224 4.95 -1.43 -16.36
N ASP A 225 5.49 -1.20 -17.55
CA ASP A 225 4.73 -1.24 -18.80
C ASP A 225 4.15 -2.63 -19.06
N GLU A 226 4.96 -3.68 -18.91
CA GLU A 226 4.52 -5.07 -19.08
C GLU A 226 3.53 -5.52 -18.00
N ALA A 227 3.64 -5.01 -16.78
CA ALA A 227 2.71 -5.29 -15.68
C ALA A 227 1.32 -4.66 -15.86
N GLY A 228 1.17 -3.78 -16.85
CA GLY A 228 -0.04 -3.00 -17.07
C GLY A 228 -0.25 -1.91 -16.03
N VAL A 229 0.83 -1.37 -15.46
CA VAL A 229 0.77 -0.17 -14.60
C VAL A 229 0.23 1.01 -15.43
N PRO A 230 -0.64 1.90 -14.87
CA PRO A 230 -1.26 3.00 -15.61
C PRO A 230 -0.26 3.87 -16.39
N THR A 231 -0.68 4.31 -17.57
CA THR A 231 0.15 5.08 -18.52
C THR A 231 -0.29 6.55 -18.64
N ASP A 232 -1.27 6.98 -17.85
CA ASP A 232 -1.73 8.37 -17.80
C ASP A 232 -0.54 9.31 -17.49
N PRO A 233 -0.38 10.44 -18.20
CA PRO A 233 0.74 11.35 -18.00
C PRO A 233 0.93 11.80 -16.55
N GLU A 234 -0.17 12.06 -15.85
CA GLU A 234 -0.20 12.49 -14.45
C GLU A 234 0.41 11.43 -13.53
N PHE A 235 -0.04 10.17 -13.66
CA PHE A 235 0.49 9.06 -12.89
C PHE A 235 1.94 8.74 -13.26
N ARG A 236 2.26 8.67 -14.56
CA ARG A 236 3.62 8.37 -15.03
C ARG A 236 4.63 9.41 -14.56
N SER A 237 4.24 10.69 -14.55
CA SER A 237 5.07 11.78 -13.99
C SER A 237 5.36 11.57 -12.51
N ALA A 238 4.32 11.34 -11.69
CA ALA A 238 4.47 11.14 -10.25
C ALA A 238 5.29 9.88 -9.91
N PHE A 239 4.98 8.77 -10.58
CA PHE A 239 5.71 7.50 -10.44
C PHE A 239 7.19 7.66 -10.79
N MET A 240 7.50 8.23 -11.97
CA MET A 240 8.90 8.40 -12.40
C MET A 240 9.66 9.38 -11.53
N SER A 241 9.01 10.43 -11.04
CA SER A 241 9.60 11.38 -10.10
C SER A 241 10.08 10.67 -8.82
N TYR A 242 9.26 9.77 -8.25
CA TYR A 242 9.65 8.98 -7.09
C TYR A 242 10.80 8.02 -7.40
N ILE A 243 10.69 7.27 -8.49
CA ILE A 243 11.71 6.28 -8.89
C ILE A 243 13.06 6.95 -9.13
N GLU A 244 13.08 8.10 -9.80
CA GLU A 244 14.28 8.89 -10.01
C GLU A 244 14.85 9.40 -8.68
N TRP A 245 14.01 10.01 -7.83
CA TRP A 245 14.42 10.51 -6.51
C TRP A 245 15.00 9.39 -5.62
N GLY A 246 14.29 8.27 -5.48
CA GLY A 246 14.68 7.15 -4.63
C GLY A 246 15.92 6.43 -5.13
N SER A 247 16.06 6.26 -6.46
CA SER A 247 17.24 5.61 -7.04
C SER A 247 18.52 6.42 -6.83
N ARG A 248 18.45 7.76 -6.82
CA ARG A 248 19.59 8.62 -6.46
C ARG A 248 19.97 8.51 -4.99
N LEU A 249 18.99 8.39 -4.09
CA LEU A 249 19.26 8.13 -2.68
C LEU A 249 19.91 6.76 -2.47
N ALA A 250 19.52 5.74 -3.23
CA ALA A 250 20.17 4.44 -3.18
C ALA A 250 21.65 4.53 -3.56
N VAL A 251 22.00 5.29 -4.61
CA VAL A 251 23.41 5.58 -4.95
C VAL A 251 24.10 6.25 -3.77
N GLU A 252 23.57 7.38 -3.30
CA GLU A 252 24.15 8.18 -2.22
C GLU A 252 24.42 7.35 -0.95
N ASN A 253 23.41 6.65 -0.46
CA ASN A 253 23.45 5.84 0.77
C ASN A 253 24.37 4.62 0.67
N SER A 254 24.72 4.19 -0.54
CA SER A 254 25.54 2.99 -0.77
C SER A 254 27.05 3.28 -0.82
N THR A 255 27.42 4.56 -0.89
CA THR A 255 28.84 4.96 -0.99
C THR A 255 29.58 4.80 0.34
N PRO A 256 30.92 4.57 0.33
CA PRO A 256 31.69 4.34 1.55
C PRO A 256 31.68 5.50 2.55
N ASP A 257 31.64 6.73 2.04
CA ASP A 257 31.69 7.95 2.85
C ASP A 257 30.29 8.46 3.24
N ALA A 258 29.24 7.67 2.98
CA ALA A 258 27.87 8.05 3.29
C ALA A 258 27.60 7.93 4.80
N HIS A 259 26.98 8.97 5.35
CA HIS A 259 26.49 9.06 6.72
C HIS A 259 24.96 9.32 6.70
N PRO A 260 24.15 8.37 6.16
CA PRO A 260 22.71 8.57 6.07
C PRO A 260 22.07 8.63 7.45
N PRO A 261 21.01 9.44 7.65
CA PRO A 261 20.25 9.42 8.89
C PRO A 261 19.66 8.02 9.08
N LEU A 262 20.01 7.36 10.19
CA LEU A 262 19.64 5.97 10.49
C LEU A 262 18.15 5.82 10.83
N HIS A 263 17.53 6.90 11.30
CA HIS A 263 16.13 6.94 11.70
C HIS A 263 15.44 8.09 10.97
N MET A 264 14.54 7.74 10.06
CA MET A 264 13.66 8.67 9.35
C MET A 264 12.27 8.05 9.28
N PRO A 265 11.19 8.85 9.20
CA PRO A 265 9.87 8.33 8.88
C PRO A 265 9.87 7.64 7.51
N MET A 266 8.90 6.76 7.29
CA MET A 266 8.63 6.24 5.94
C MET A 266 8.38 7.41 4.99
N PRO A 267 8.99 7.40 3.79
CA PRO A 267 8.67 8.40 2.80
C PRO A 267 7.20 8.26 2.40
N ARG A 268 6.55 9.40 2.18
CA ARG A 268 5.25 9.47 1.51
C ARG A 268 5.44 10.18 0.19
N TRP A 269 4.86 9.61 -0.85
CA TRP A 269 4.87 10.19 -2.19
C TRP A 269 3.45 10.27 -2.71
N ASP A 270 3.04 11.48 -3.05
CA ASP A 270 1.74 11.80 -3.61
C ASP A 270 1.92 12.31 -5.06
N TRP A 271 0.90 12.99 -5.59
CA TRP A 271 0.91 13.58 -6.92
C TRP A 271 1.87 14.77 -7.08
N GLY A 272 2.47 15.25 -5.98
CA GLY A 272 3.35 16.40 -5.92
C GLY A 272 4.82 16.11 -6.24
N THR A 273 5.67 17.07 -5.91
CA THR A 273 7.13 16.98 -6.10
C THR A 273 7.84 16.68 -4.78
N ALA A 274 9.10 16.24 -4.87
CA ALA A 274 9.99 15.96 -3.74
C ALA A 274 10.27 17.16 -2.81
N GLY A 275 9.73 18.35 -3.13
CA GLY A 275 10.12 19.62 -2.55
C GLY A 275 11.34 20.26 -3.25
N PRO A 276 11.66 21.53 -2.93
CA PRO A 276 12.82 22.22 -3.50
C PRO A 276 14.15 21.59 -3.05
N PRO A 277 15.27 21.91 -3.74
CA PRO A 277 16.60 21.51 -3.30
C PRO A 277 16.86 21.88 -1.83
N GLY A 278 17.40 20.94 -1.05
CA GLY A 278 17.65 21.11 0.39
C GLY A 278 16.50 20.66 1.30
N SER A 279 15.36 20.23 0.76
CA SER A 279 14.25 19.65 1.56
C SER A 279 14.58 18.31 2.24
N ARG A 280 15.75 17.72 1.97
CA ARG A 280 16.20 16.47 2.58
C ARG A 280 17.58 16.62 3.22
N ILE A 281 17.86 15.75 4.18
CA ILE A 281 19.21 15.54 4.71
C ILE A 281 20.00 14.71 3.69
N SER A 282 21.18 15.19 3.30
CA SER A 282 22.11 14.45 2.43
C SER A 282 22.98 13.54 3.28
N ALA A 283 23.09 12.26 2.88
CA ALA A 283 24.03 11.31 3.46
C ALA A 283 25.49 11.68 3.13
N LEU A 284 25.71 12.54 2.13
CA LEU A 284 27.02 13.11 1.79
C LEU A 284 27.21 14.53 2.34
N ALA A 285 26.25 15.05 3.12
CA ALA A 285 26.49 16.31 3.81
C ALA A 285 27.75 16.14 4.68
N PRO A 286 28.61 17.17 4.79
CA PRO A 286 29.69 17.14 5.76
C PRO A 286 29.08 16.76 7.11
N VAL A 287 29.72 15.84 7.83
CA VAL A 287 29.37 15.58 9.23
C VAL A 287 29.41 16.94 9.90
N GLN A 288 28.23 17.52 10.18
CA GLN A 288 28.16 18.70 11.01
C GLN A 288 28.84 18.24 12.29
N GLU A 289 29.95 18.92 12.67
CA GLU A 289 30.61 18.69 13.97
C GLU A 289 29.50 18.37 14.96
N GLU A 290 29.54 17.17 15.58
CA GLU A 290 28.55 16.72 16.55
C GLU A 290 28.09 17.95 17.32
N GLU A 291 26.84 18.39 17.10
CA GLU A 291 26.28 19.55 17.79
C GLU A 291 26.58 19.29 19.26
N LYS A 292 27.56 20.03 19.82
CA LYS A 292 28.11 19.78 21.16
C LYS A 292 26.94 19.44 22.05
N THR A 293 26.88 18.20 22.54
CA THR A 293 25.77 17.69 23.32
C THR A 293 25.51 18.74 24.40
N ALA A 294 24.37 19.42 24.29
CA ALA A 294 24.06 20.52 25.20
C ALA A 294 24.26 20.03 26.63
N ALA A 295 25.12 20.71 27.38
CA ALA A 295 25.44 20.30 28.73
C ALA A 295 24.14 20.31 29.54
N LEU A 296 23.73 19.12 30.01
CA LEU A 296 22.57 19.01 30.86
C LEU A 296 22.87 19.65 32.22
N PRO A 297 21.92 20.42 32.77
CA PRO A 297 22.11 21.04 34.07
C PRO A 297 22.24 19.97 35.15
N SER A 298 23.17 20.14 36.09
CA SER A 298 23.34 19.19 37.20
C SER A 298 22.09 19.13 38.12
N ALA A 299 22.02 18.12 39.00
CA ALA A 299 20.81 17.84 39.81
C ALA A 299 20.32 19.04 40.66
N ASN A 300 21.23 19.91 41.10
CA ASN A 300 20.92 21.08 41.94
C ASN A 300 21.13 22.42 41.24
N GLU A 301 21.43 22.40 39.95
CA GLU A 301 21.66 23.60 39.17
C GLU A 301 20.35 24.22 38.69
N GLN A 302 20.28 25.54 38.76
CA GLN A 302 19.15 26.29 38.27
C GLN A 302 19.11 26.24 36.74
N VAL A 303 18.01 25.77 36.17
CA VAL A 303 17.85 25.67 34.72
C VAL A 303 17.50 27.04 34.14
N ARG A 304 18.14 27.39 33.03
CA ARG A 304 18.02 28.69 32.35
C ARG A 304 17.87 28.47 30.86
N PHE A 305 17.07 29.29 30.20
CA PHE A 305 16.73 29.07 28.81
C PHE A 305 17.95 29.12 27.91
N SER A 306 18.69 30.22 27.98
CA SER A 306 19.89 30.51 27.17
C SER A 306 21.00 29.46 27.31
N LEU A 307 21.20 28.94 28.52
CA LEU A 307 22.27 27.99 28.83
C LEU A 307 21.87 26.53 28.61
N HIS A 308 20.64 26.17 28.98
CA HIS A 308 20.26 24.77 29.13
C HIS A 308 19.12 24.33 28.22
N ILE A 309 18.21 25.22 27.82
CA ILE A 309 17.01 24.83 27.05
C ILE A 309 17.19 25.11 25.55
N LYS A 310 17.58 26.34 25.21
CA LYS A 310 17.85 26.75 23.83
C LYS A 310 18.82 25.79 23.12
N PRO A 311 19.94 25.34 23.73
CA PRO A 311 20.85 24.41 23.08
C PRO A 311 20.29 22.99 22.90
N LEU A 312 19.20 22.61 23.58
CA LEU A 312 18.57 21.30 23.37
C LEU A 312 17.77 21.25 22.05
N PHE A 313 17.31 22.39 21.56
CA PHE A 313 16.65 22.51 20.25
C PHE A 313 17.70 22.67 19.16
N ARG A 314 17.79 21.67 18.28
CA ARG A 314 18.74 21.65 17.16
C ARG A 314 18.33 22.67 16.10
N GLN A 315 19.25 23.02 15.21
CA GLN A 315 18.93 23.92 14.09
C GLN A 315 17.77 23.38 13.24
N MET A 316 17.73 22.07 12.99
CA MET A 316 16.64 21.42 12.25
C MET A 316 15.30 21.53 12.98
N ASP A 317 15.28 21.30 14.30
CA ASP A 317 14.06 21.41 15.11
C ASP A 317 13.44 22.82 14.96
N ARG A 318 14.31 23.85 15.05
CA ARG A 318 13.92 25.24 14.87
C ARG A 318 13.37 25.49 13.47
N GLN A 319 14.02 24.99 12.41
CA GLN A 319 13.53 25.19 11.05
C GLN A 319 12.18 24.53 10.81
N SER A 320 11.99 23.30 11.30
CA SER A 320 10.73 22.56 11.20
C SER A 320 9.56 23.23 11.94
N MET A 321 9.86 24.03 12.97
CA MET A 321 8.85 24.74 13.77
C MET A 321 8.68 26.22 13.39
N LYS A 322 9.59 26.79 12.59
CA LYS A 322 9.64 28.23 12.29
C LYS A 322 8.36 28.79 11.64
N TRP A 323 7.54 27.93 11.03
CA TRP A 323 6.23 28.31 10.49
C TRP A 323 5.20 28.61 11.60
N ALA A 324 5.36 28.04 12.79
CA ALA A 324 4.49 28.24 13.95
C ALA A 324 5.08 29.26 14.94
N PHE A 325 6.31 29.03 15.42
CA PHE A 325 7.04 29.92 16.34
C PHE A 325 8.53 29.54 16.41
N ASP A 326 9.38 30.40 16.99
CA ASP A 326 10.83 30.19 17.03
C ASP A 326 11.29 29.46 18.30
N LEU A 327 11.77 28.22 18.17
CA LEU A 327 12.31 27.43 19.30
C LEU A 327 13.58 28.00 19.94
N TRP A 328 14.20 29.02 19.34
CA TRP A 328 15.31 29.76 19.93
C TRP A 328 14.91 31.12 20.51
N SER A 329 13.62 31.46 20.48
CA SER A 329 13.03 32.63 21.14
C SER A 329 12.55 32.23 22.54
N TYR A 330 13.07 32.90 23.56
CA TYR A 330 12.64 32.70 24.95
C TYR A 330 11.13 32.97 25.10
N GLU A 331 10.64 34.04 24.49
CA GLU A 331 9.22 34.44 24.55
C GLU A 331 8.30 33.38 23.93
N ASP A 332 8.68 32.83 22.77
CA ASP A 332 7.89 31.80 22.11
C ASP A 332 7.91 30.48 22.92
N VAL A 333 9.09 30.05 23.35
CA VAL A 333 9.23 28.78 24.07
C VAL A 333 8.52 28.84 25.43
N THR A 334 8.58 29.96 26.15
CA THR A 334 7.85 30.15 27.42
C THR A 334 6.33 30.14 27.19
N LYS A 335 5.84 30.87 26.19
CA LYS A 335 4.42 30.93 25.84
C LYS A 335 3.84 29.56 25.47
N HIS A 336 4.64 28.71 24.83
CA HIS A 336 4.22 27.40 24.34
C HIS A 336 4.71 26.23 25.20
N ALA A 337 5.35 26.49 26.35
CA ALA A 337 6.06 25.48 27.14
C ALA A 337 5.22 24.24 27.52
N PRO A 338 3.95 24.36 27.99
CA PRO A 338 3.13 23.19 28.31
C PRO A 338 2.85 22.30 27.10
N GLY A 339 2.61 22.90 25.93
CA GLY A 339 2.37 22.17 24.69
C GLY A 339 3.64 21.51 24.15
N ILE A 340 4.78 22.19 24.24
CA ILE A 340 6.08 21.62 23.87
C ILE A 340 6.39 20.42 24.76
N LEU A 341 6.28 20.58 26.08
CA LEU A 341 6.51 19.51 27.04
C LEU A 341 5.63 18.28 26.78
N GLN A 342 4.33 18.47 26.52
CA GLN A 342 3.42 17.38 26.18
C GLN A 342 3.89 16.60 24.94
N ARG A 343 4.36 17.32 23.91
CA ARG A 343 4.86 16.71 22.68
C ARG A 343 6.22 16.02 22.84
N LEU A 344 7.08 16.55 23.72
CA LEU A 344 8.33 15.91 24.09
C LEU A 344 8.05 14.59 24.85
N GLN A 345 7.15 14.61 25.83
CA GLN A 345 6.78 13.45 26.65
C GLN A 345 6.13 12.32 25.85
N ASN A 346 5.30 12.66 24.86
CA ASN A 346 4.66 11.65 24.00
C ASN A 346 5.51 11.25 22.78
N GLY A 347 6.72 11.80 22.65
CA GLY A 347 7.67 11.49 21.58
C GLY A 347 7.26 11.99 20.19
N SER A 348 6.25 12.85 20.07
CA SER A 348 5.81 13.43 18.79
C SER A 348 6.63 14.65 18.34
N MET A 349 7.60 15.05 19.16
CA MET A 349 8.56 16.11 18.88
C MET A 349 9.93 15.73 19.45
N PRO A 350 11.02 15.93 18.69
CA PRO A 350 11.06 16.36 17.28
C PRO A 350 10.60 15.26 16.29
N CYS A 351 10.35 15.66 15.04
CA CYS A 351 9.71 14.80 14.02
C CYS A 351 10.56 13.60 13.56
N ASP A 352 11.85 13.63 13.88
CA ASP A 352 12.88 12.65 13.51
C ASP A 352 13.31 11.74 14.69
N GLY A 353 12.73 11.91 15.88
CA GLY A 353 13.00 11.03 17.02
C GLY A 353 12.74 11.67 18.38
N ALA A 354 12.33 10.88 19.37
CA ALA A 354 12.04 11.37 20.71
C ALA A 354 13.32 11.83 21.45
N TRP A 355 13.19 12.85 22.30
CA TRP A 355 14.26 13.24 23.21
C TRP A 355 14.54 12.15 24.26
N PRO A 356 15.82 11.96 24.66
CA PRO A 356 16.15 11.20 25.87
C PRO A 356 15.46 11.79 27.11
N HIS A 357 15.13 10.91 28.07
CA HIS A 357 14.42 11.28 29.30
C HIS A 357 15.07 12.47 30.04
N GLU A 358 16.40 12.49 30.11
CA GLU A 358 17.15 13.51 30.84
C GLU A 358 16.98 14.93 30.25
N LYS A 359 16.80 15.04 28.92
CA LYS A 359 16.50 16.32 28.27
C LYS A 359 15.09 16.79 28.59
N ILE A 360 14.14 15.85 28.65
CA ILE A 360 12.74 16.12 29.00
C ILE A 360 12.65 16.59 30.46
N GLU A 361 13.39 15.94 31.37
CA GLU A 361 13.49 16.35 32.77
C GLU A 361 14.09 17.75 32.93
N ALA A 362 15.13 18.09 32.17
CA ALA A 362 15.69 19.44 32.19
C ALA A 362 14.67 20.49 31.74
N PHE A 363 13.89 20.21 30.69
CA PHE A 363 12.82 21.09 30.20
C PHE A 363 11.66 21.22 31.20
N GLN A 364 11.23 20.10 31.78
CA GLN A 364 10.22 20.08 32.84
C GLN A 364 10.66 20.90 34.05
N ARG A 365 11.90 20.71 34.52
CA ARG A 365 12.44 21.45 35.66
C ARG A 365 12.55 22.94 35.37
N TRP A 366 12.87 23.34 34.14
CA TRP A 366 12.83 24.74 33.73
C TRP A 366 11.41 25.33 33.84
N ILE A 367 10.38 24.59 33.42
CA ILE A 367 8.98 24.99 33.61
C ILE A 367 8.66 25.13 35.11
N ASP A 368 8.98 24.10 35.90
CA ASP A 368 8.64 24.03 37.33
C ASP A 368 9.34 25.11 38.16
N THR A 369 10.52 25.57 37.72
CA THR A 369 11.30 26.63 38.39
C THR A 369 11.02 28.04 37.85
N GLY A 370 9.94 28.21 37.10
CA GLY A 370 9.45 29.52 36.66
C GLY A 370 10.10 30.03 35.39
N MET A 371 10.63 29.15 34.54
CA MET A 371 11.11 29.42 33.18
C MET A 371 12.11 30.58 33.08
N GLN A 372 13.23 30.51 33.80
CA GLN A 372 14.25 31.57 33.81
C GLN A 372 14.96 31.70 32.45
N GLU A 373 15.28 32.93 32.02
CA GLU A 373 15.99 33.20 30.75
C GLU A 373 17.46 32.73 30.74
#